data_AF-A0A4S5AW41-F1
#
_entry.id   AF-A0A4S5AW41-F1
#
_cell.length_a   1.000
_cell.length_b   1.000
_cell.length_c   1.000
_cell.angle_alpha   90.00
_cell.angle_beta   90.00
_cell.angle_gamma   90.00
#
_symmetry.space_group_name_H-M   'P 1'
#
loop_
_entity.id
_entity.type
_entity.pdbx_description
1 polymer ?
#
loop_
_entity_poly.entity_id
_entity_poly.type
_entity_poly.pdbx_seq_one_letter_code
_entity_poly.pdbx_strand_id
1 'polypeptide(L)'
;MATPNAARHRDLEQRFADLQKQIRDLSAVVLHRRQLSVTDGDFVVSGGGNIIVRDNGAVAVMFPEAIAGDTNSTAAYLGDLKSVNTGEYVGTGIYVTDHLNGAVLNAATGADGLRSSGRFDAHGKSVIMHGEDDATVRGDNVLFLQTAAGGQTQIGLSSASVYIGHSTTGSAANTRLESNGFLARVTSSLRYKANVEPANIDPAKILAVEGRTWQDKDLADQPDAPRHVGFIAEELDAVGLTEFVDYDDEGRPDAIQYDRLSVGLLAVAKAQQAQLDGQAEQIAALTKRLDALEAGA
;
A
#
# COMPACT_ATOMS: atom_id res chain seq x y z
N MET A 1 60.76 62.56 -63.81
CA MET A 1 61.32 61.54 -62.89
C MET A 1 60.61 61.70 -61.55
N ALA A 2 59.67 60.80 -61.20
CA ALA A 2 59.03 60.84 -59.88
C ALA A 2 60.08 60.47 -58.83
N THR A 3 60.32 61.34 -57.86
CA THR A 3 61.33 61.13 -56.81
C THR A 3 61.04 59.83 -56.03
N PRO A 4 62.08 59.03 -55.67
CA PRO A 4 61.94 57.74 -54.99
C PRO A 4 61.05 57.76 -53.74
N ASN A 5 60.90 58.92 -53.11
CA ASN A 5 60.07 59.12 -51.92
C ASN A 5 58.56 59.01 -52.20
N ALA A 6 58.08 59.40 -53.39
CA ALA A 6 56.64 59.40 -53.71
C ALA A 6 56.10 57.99 -54.04
N ALA A 7 56.96 57.08 -54.50
CA ALA A 7 56.60 55.67 -54.68
C ALA A 7 56.55 54.94 -53.33
N ARG A 8 57.50 55.24 -52.44
CA ARG A 8 57.56 54.65 -51.10
C ARG A 8 56.41 55.11 -50.20
N HIS A 9 55.94 56.36 -50.36
CA HIS A 9 54.77 56.86 -49.64
C HIS A 9 53.47 56.16 -50.08
N ARG A 10 53.28 55.96 -51.39
CA ARG A 10 52.12 55.23 -51.92
C ARG A 10 52.10 53.75 -51.51
N ASP A 11 53.26 53.10 -51.47
CA ASP A 11 53.37 51.72 -50.97
C ASP A 11 53.03 51.62 -49.47
N LEU A 12 53.48 52.58 -48.66
CA LEU A 12 53.11 52.67 -47.25
C LEU A 12 51.62 52.93 -47.04
N GLU A 13 51.00 53.80 -47.83
CA GLU A 13 49.55 54.06 -47.80
C GLU A 13 48.75 52.83 -48.19
N GLN A 14 49.17 52.10 -49.23
CA GLN A 14 48.54 50.86 -49.65
C GLN A 14 48.64 49.78 -48.57
N ARG A 15 49.83 49.60 -47.99
CA ARG A 15 50.07 48.65 -46.89
C ARG A 15 49.28 49.02 -45.64
N PHE A 16 49.12 50.31 -45.34
CA PHE A 16 48.31 50.78 -44.22
C PHE A 16 46.82 50.52 -44.46
N ALA A 17 46.32 50.75 -45.68
CA ALA A 17 44.95 50.43 -46.06
C ALA A 17 44.67 48.92 -45.99
N ASP A 18 45.59 48.09 -46.46
CA ASP A 18 45.50 46.63 -46.36
C ASP A 18 45.55 46.16 -44.90
N LEU A 19 46.40 46.77 -44.06
CA LEU A 19 46.45 46.46 -42.63
C LEU A 19 45.14 46.86 -41.92
N GLN A 20 44.57 48.02 -42.26
CA GLN A 20 43.28 48.45 -41.73
C GLN A 20 42.14 47.53 -42.19
N LYS A 21 42.20 47.02 -43.42
CA LYS A 21 41.26 46.02 -43.92
C LYS A 21 41.42 44.69 -43.17
N GLN A 22 42.65 44.21 -42.99
CA GLN A 22 42.93 43.01 -42.21
C GLN A 22 42.50 43.15 -40.74
N ILE A 23 42.69 44.32 -40.12
CA ILE A 23 42.22 44.60 -38.75
C ILE A 23 40.68 44.64 -38.70
N ARG A 24 40.01 45.22 -39.71
CA ARG A 24 38.54 45.19 -39.81
C ARG A 24 38.03 43.77 -39.98
N ASP A 25 38.65 42.98 -40.86
CA ASP A 25 38.29 41.59 -41.12
C ASP A 25 38.57 40.69 -39.90
N LEU A 26 39.70 40.88 -39.20
CA LEU A 26 39.97 40.22 -37.91
C LEU A 26 38.98 40.66 -36.82
N SER A 27 38.62 41.94 -36.77
CA SER A 27 37.66 42.45 -35.80
C SER A 27 36.26 41.89 -36.05
N ALA A 28 35.87 41.62 -37.30
CA ALA A 28 34.62 40.96 -37.65
C ALA A 28 34.59 39.48 -37.23
N VAL A 29 35.74 38.79 -37.23
CA VAL A 29 35.88 37.41 -36.71
C VAL A 29 35.89 37.38 -35.18
N VAL A 30 36.56 38.35 -34.52
CA VAL A 30 36.69 38.46 -33.05
C VAL A 30 35.45 39.10 -32.40
N LEU A 31 34.55 39.72 -33.16
CA LEU A 31 33.24 40.23 -32.69
C LEU A 31 32.20 39.14 -32.43
N HIS A 32 32.59 37.86 -32.40
CA HIS A 32 31.80 36.85 -31.69
C HIS A 32 31.88 37.14 -30.18
N ARG A 33 31.05 38.08 -29.73
CA ARG A 33 30.57 38.09 -28.34
C ARG A 33 29.97 36.71 -28.07
N ARG A 34 30.80 35.85 -27.49
CA ARG A 34 30.55 34.58 -26.82
C ARG A 34 29.08 34.38 -26.42
N GLN A 35 28.24 33.87 -27.32
CA GLN A 35 26.91 33.34 -26.99
C GLN A 35 26.39 32.29 -27.98
N LEU A 36 27.00 32.10 -29.15
CA LEU A 36 26.55 31.11 -30.13
C LEU A 36 27.73 30.52 -30.91
N SER A 37 27.86 29.19 -30.96
CA SER A 37 28.78 28.50 -31.85
C SER A 37 28.11 27.27 -32.47
N VAL A 38 28.32 27.09 -33.77
CA VAL A 38 27.97 25.86 -34.48
C VAL A 38 29.24 25.27 -35.06
N THR A 39 29.63 24.07 -34.64
CA THR A 39 30.88 23.43 -35.07
C THR A 39 30.66 21.92 -35.10
N ASP A 40 31.05 21.27 -36.20
CA ASP A 40 30.94 19.81 -36.39
C ASP A 40 29.54 19.19 -36.10
N GLY A 41 28.47 19.96 -36.32
CA GLY A 41 27.09 19.54 -36.07
C GLY A 41 26.56 19.87 -34.68
N ASP A 42 27.41 20.33 -33.78
CA ASP A 42 27.03 20.76 -32.44
C ASP A 42 26.57 22.22 -32.45
N PHE A 43 25.41 22.47 -31.83
CA PHE A 43 24.88 23.82 -31.58
C PHE A 43 25.05 24.15 -30.10
N VAL A 44 25.87 25.17 -29.81
CA VAL A 44 26.22 25.58 -28.44
C VAL A 44 25.87 27.06 -28.24
N VAL A 45 24.97 27.34 -27.30
CA VAL A 45 24.68 28.69 -26.82
C VAL A 45 25.42 28.89 -25.50
N SER A 46 26.29 29.89 -25.35
CA SER A 46 27.11 30.05 -24.12
C SER A 46 27.03 31.45 -23.51
N GLY A 47 26.27 31.59 -22.43
CA GLY A 47 26.26 32.78 -21.58
C GLY A 47 25.07 32.76 -20.61
N GLY A 48 25.32 32.68 -19.30
CA GLY A 48 24.26 32.57 -18.30
C GLY A 48 23.57 31.20 -18.25
N GLY A 49 23.56 30.48 -19.37
CA GLY A 49 23.15 29.08 -19.53
C GLY A 49 23.71 28.44 -20.78
N ASN A 50 24.03 27.14 -20.73
CA ASN A 50 24.50 26.37 -21.88
C ASN A 50 23.36 25.50 -22.41
N ILE A 51 22.98 25.68 -23.67
CA ILE A 51 22.19 24.68 -24.41
C ILE A 51 23.14 23.96 -25.35
N ILE A 52 23.23 22.64 -25.21
CA ILE A 52 24.10 21.77 -26.02
C ILE A 52 23.20 20.78 -26.75
N VAL A 53 23.18 20.85 -28.08
CA VAL A 53 22.56 19.85 -28.96
C VAL A 53 23.69 19.11 -29.67
N ARG A 54 23.78 17.80 -29.44
CA ARG A 54 24.83 16.94 -30.05
C ARG A 54 24.34 16.31 -31.35
N ASP A 55 25.27 15.98 -32.22
CA ASP A 55 25.07 15.22 -33.46
C ASP A 55 24.26 13.92 -33.29
N ASN A 56 24.32 13.29 -32.12
CA ASN A 56 23.60 12.07 -31.75
C ASN A 56 22.16 12.30 -31.22
N GLY A 57 21.67 13.54 -31.24
CA GLY A 57 20.30 13.89 -30.84
C GLY A 57 20.09 14.20 -29.35
N ALA A 58 21.15 14.13 -28.53
CA ALA A 58 21.08 14.51 -27.11
C ALA A 58 21.01 16.04 -26.94
N VAL A 59 20.13 16.51 -26.05
CA VAL A 59 19.94 17.94 -25.73
C VAL A 59 20.14 18.17 -24.23
N ALA A 60 21.03 19.09 -23.85
CA ALA A 60 21.28 19.49 -22.47
C ALA A 60 21.09 21.01 -22.28
N VAL A 61 20.55 21.43 -21.14
CA VAL A 61 20.34 22.83 -20.74
C VAL A 61 20.96 23.05 -19.36
N MET A 62 21.90 23.99 -19.24
CA MET A 62 22.61 24.36 -17.99
C MET A 62 22.44 25.86 -17.74
N PHE A 63 22.60 26.35 -16.50
CA PHE A 63 22.63 27.78 -16.15
C PHE A 63 23.81 28.07 -15.17
N PRO A 64 24.78 28.97 -15.44
CA PRO A 64 25.63 29.57 -14.40
C PRO A 64 24.81 30.56 -13.56
N GLU A 65 24.60 30.19 -12.30
CA GLU A 65 23.83 30.88 -11.26
C GLU A 65 22.31 30.81 -11.46
N ALA A 66 21.67 29.99 -10.63
CA ALA A 66 20.29 30.11 -10.14
C ALA A 66 19.22 30.63 -11.11
N ILE A 67 18.21 29.78 -11.40
CA ILE A 67 16.87 30.33 -11.66
C ILE A 67 16.54 31.23 -10.46
N ALA A 68 16.35 32.53 -10.71
CA ALA A 68 16.30 33.56 -9.67
C ALA A 68 15.46 33.12 -8.46
N GLY A 69 16.13 32.77 -7.36
CA GLY A 69 15.52 32.29 -6.11
C GLY A 69 16.10 30.99 -5.56
N ASP A 70 16.77 30.15 -6.36
CA ASP A 70 17.38 28.90 -5.88
C ASP A 70 18.87 28.84 -6.25
N THR A 71 19.73 29.16 -5.28
CA THR A 71 21.19 29.24 -5.47
C THR A 71 21.90 27.88 -5.45
N ASN A 72 21.19 26.76 -5.26
CA ASN A 72 21.83 25.49 -4.88
C ASN A 72 21.46 24.27 -5.75
N SER A 73 20.97 24.44 -6.98
CA SER A 73 20.53 23.30 -7.80
C SER A 73 21.21 23.27 -9.19
N THR A 74 22.00 22.22 -9.48
CA THR A 74 22.41 21.89 -10.86
C THR A 74 21.29 21.07 -11.50
N ALA A 75 20.50 21.70 -12.38
CA ALA A 75 19.34 21.03 -12.94
C ALA A 75 19.36 20.83 -14.46
N ALA A 76 18.88 19.66 -14.90
CA ALA A 76 18.57 19.37 -16.28
C ALA A 76 17.05 19.48 -16.50
N TYR A 77 16.65 20.31 -17.45
CA TYR A 77 15.26 20.55 -17.83
C TYR A 77 15.00 20.03 -19.24
N LEU A 78 13.98 19.20 -19.42
CA LEU A 78 13.50 18.75 -20.75
C LEU A 78 11.97 18.92 -20.83
N GLY A 79 11.47 19.92 -21.55
CA GLY A 79 10.03 20.18 -21.68
C GLY A 79 9.67 21.67 -21.49
N ASP A 80 8.38 21.99 -21.35
CA ASP A 80 7.87 23.37 -21.21
C ASP A 80 7.64 23.79 -19.73
N LEU A 81 8.37 23.15 -18.81
CA LEU A 81 8.28 23.34 -17.37
C LEU A 81 8.64 24.77 -16.94
N LYS A 82 7.76 25.44 -16.19
CA LYS A 82 7.94 26.79 -15.63
C LYS A 82 7.88 26.74 -14.11
N SER A 83 8.93 27.23 -13.43
CA SER A 83 8.86 27.42 -11.97
C SER A 83 7.86 28.52 -11.65
N VAL A 84 6.93 28.24 -10.74
CA VAL A 84 5.97 29.24 -10.24
C VAL A 84 6.21 29.61 -8.78
N ASN A 85 6.86 28.73 -8.00
CA ASN A 85 7.35 28.97 -6.64
C ASN A 85 8.59 28.11 -6.36
N THR A 86 9.24 28.30 -5.20
CA THR A 86 10.36 27.46 -4.74
C THR A 86 9.90 25.99 -4.63
N GLY A 87 10.42 25.13 -5.52
CA GLY A 87 10.08 23.70 -5.57
C GLY A 87 8.78 23.37 -6.33
N GLU A 88 8.08 24.35 -6.90
CA GLU A 88 6.82 24.15 -7.63
C GLU A 88 6.98 24.54 -9.11
N TYR A 89 6.58 23.63 -10.00
CA TYR A 89 6.72 23.78 -11.45
C TYR A 89 5.41 23.45 -12.17
N VAL A 90 5.12 24.15 -13.26
CA VAL A 90 3.91 24.03 -14.08
C VAL A 90 4.31 23.79 -15.54
N GLY A 91 3.69 22.83 -16.21
CA GLY A 91 4.04 22.40 -17.58
C GLY A 91 4.40 20.90 -17.65
N THR A 92 4.65 20.41 -18.85
CA THR A 92 5.02 19.03 -19.13
C THR A 92 6.54 18.94 -19.39
N GLY A 93 7.26 18.25 -18.52
CA GLY A 93 8.70 18.07 -18.70
C GLY A 93 9.37 17.21 -17.65
N ILE A 94 10.65 16.95 -17.83
CA ILE A 94 11.54 16.27 -16.87
C ILE A 94 12.37 17.35 -16.20
N TYR A 95 12.29 17.41 -14.87
CA TYR A 95 13.16 18.20 -14.02
C TYR A 95 14.08 17.26 -13.26
N VAL A 96 15.39 17.41 -13.37
CA VAL A 96 16.34 16.67 -12.54
C VAL A 96 17.12 17.70 -11.76
N THR A 97 16.95 17.74 -10.44
CA THR A 97 17.74 18.56 -9.51
C THR A 97 18.46 17.66 -8.52
N ASP A 98 19.55 18.14 -7.92
CA ASP A 98 20.30 17.51 -6.83
C ASP A 98 19.79 17.88 -5.43
N HIS A 99 18.65 18.56 -5.31
CA HIS A 99 18.14 19.01 -4.01
C HIS A 99 17.91 17.82 -3.04
N LEU A 100 18.70 17.76 -1.96
CA LEU A 100 18.60 16.78 -0.87
C LEU A 100 18.81 15.29 -1.28
N ASN A 101 19.71 15.01 -2.23
CA ASN A 101 20.13 13.65 -2.65
C ASN A 101 19.08 12.81 -3.41
N GLY A 102 18.09 13.42 -4.08
CA GLY A 102 17.10 12.67 -4.87
C GLY A 102 16.70 13.35 -6.18
N ALA A 103 16.57 12.58 -7.26
CA ALA A 103 15.99 13.05 -8.52
C ALA A 103 14.46 13.02 -8.43
N VAL A 104 13.79 14.14 -8.73
CA VAL A 104 12.33 14.28 -8.65
C VAL A 104 11.74 14.37 -10.06
N LEU A 105 11.01 13.35 -10.53
CA LEU A 105 10.31 13.41 -11.82
C LEU A 105 8.89 13.96 -11.59
N ASN A 106 8.65 15.23 -11.95
CA ASN A 106 7.33 15.87 -11.91
C ASN A 106 6.68 15.87 -13.30
N ALA A 107 5.54 15.20 -13.46
CA ALA A 107 4.62 15.44 -14.57
C ALA A 107 3.55 16.42 -14.09
N ALA A 108 3.59 17.69 -14.50
CA ALA A 108 2.60 18.66 -14.02
C ALA A 108 1.29 18.58 -14.82
N THR A 109 0.19 18.65 -14.06
CA THR A 109 -1.20 18.99 -14.45
C THR A 109 -1.74 18.36 -15.75
N GLY A 110 -2.49 17.27 -15.61
CA GLY A 110 -3.16 16.54 -16.68
C GLY A 110 -3.21 15.04 -16.38
N ALA A 111 -3.85 14.24 -17.25
CA ALA A 111 -3.98 12.78 -17.12
C ALA A 111 -2.65 12.00 -17.32
N ASP A 112 -1.53 12.59 -16.93
CA ASP A 112 -0.18 12.12 -17.21
C ASP A 112 0.54 11.70 -15.93
N GLY A 113 0.70 10.39 -15.78
CA GLY A 113 1.56 9.76 -14.77
C GLY A 113 2.85 9.21 -15.40
N LEU A 114 3.82 8.81 -14.59
CA LEU A 114 4.97 8.05 -15.08
C LEU A 114 4.48 6.70 -15.64
N ARG A 115 4.60 6.53 -16.96
CA ARG A 115 4.24 5.27 -17.65
C ARG A 115 5.51 4.54 -18.05
N SER A 116 5.67 3.32 -17.58
CA SER A 116 6.69 2.37 -18.07
C SER A 116 5.98 1.19 -18.73
N SER A 117 6.42 0.81 -19.92
CA SER A 117 6.01 -0.46 -20.54
C SER A 117 6.80 -1.66 -20.02
N GLY A 118 7.77 -1.42 -19.12
CA GLY A 118 8.60 -2.43 -18.49
C GLY A 118 8.59 -2.31 -16.97
N ARG A 119 9.77 -2.42 -16.35
CA ARG A 119 9.93 -2.35 -14.89
C ARG A 119 9.97 -0.90 -14.40
N PHE A 120 9.37 -0.64 -13.24
CA PHE A 120 9.56 0.57 -12.47
C PHE A 120 10.16 0.17 -11.12
N ASP A 121 11.38 0.62 -10.83
CA ASP A 121 12.08 0.35 -9.58
C ASP A 121 12.27 1.64 -8.79
N ALA A 122 11.80 1.64 -7.54
CA ALA A 122 12.09 2.70 -6.59
C ALA A 122 12.92 2.11 -5.44
N HIS A 123 14.10 2.66 -5.22
CA HIS A 123 14.99 2.28 -4.13
C HIS A 123 15.06 3.43 -3.10
N GLY A 124 14.85 3.13 -1.83
CA GLY A 124 14.82 4.14 -0.78
C GLY A 124 13.97 3.69 0.41
N LYS A 125 13.68 4.61 1.34
CA LYS A 125 12.91 4.29 2.56
C LYS A 125 11.39 4.26 2.34
N SER A 126 10.88 4.95 1.32
CA SER A 126 9.44 5.10 1.08
C SER A 126 9.12 5.39 -0.38
N VAL A 127 8.04 4.79 -0.89
CA VAL A 127 7.28 5.27 -2.05
C VAL A 127 5.96 5.78 -1.51
N ILE A 128 5.61 7.04 -1.78
CA ILE A 128 4.41 7.69 -1.26
C ILE A 128 3.55 8.14 -2.45
N MET A 129 2.26 7.82 -2.41
CA MET A 129 1.27 8.26 -3.39
C MET A 129 0.27 9.15 -2.65
N HIS A 130 0.08 10.38 -3.14
CA HIS A 130 -0.91 11.33 -2.64
C HIS A 130 -1.96 11.57 -3.71
N GLY A 131 -3.24 11.58 -3.35
CA GLY A 131 -4.35 11.87 -4.25
C GLY A 131 -5.69 11.59 -3.59
N GLU A 132 -6.75 12.14 -4.16
CA GLU A 132 -8.15 11.81 -3.80
C GLU A 132 -8.61 10.50 -4.48
N ASP A 133 -7.84 9.99 -5.45
CA ASP A 133 -8.17 8.85 -6.33
C ASP A 133 -7.44 7.53 -5.97
N ASP A 134 -7.84 6.43 -6.63
CA ASP A 134 -7.38 5.07 -6.38
C ASP A 134 -5.94 4.77 -6.88
N ALA A 135 -5.17 4.01 -6.07
CA ALA A 135 -4.00 3.27 -6.54
C ALA A 135 -4.43 1.85 -7.00
N THR A 136 -4.45 1.59 -8.31
CA THR A 136 -4.92 0.29 -8.85
C THR A 136 -3.82 -0.56 -9.48
N VAL A 137 -3.80 -1.86 -9.18
CA VAL A 137 -3.11 -2.90 -9.95
C VAL A 137 -4.16 -3.68 -10.74
N ARG A 138 -4.10 -3.67 -12.08
CA ARG A 138 -5.13 -4.27 -12.98
C ARG A 138 -4.55 -5.38 -13.85
N GLY A 139 -5.39 -6.30 -14.33
CA GLY A 139 -4.99 -7.44 -15.18
C GLY A 139 -4.62 -8.68 -14.36
N ASP A 140 -3.90 -9.62 -14.96
CA ASP A 140 -3.46 -10.88 -14.32
C ASP A 140 -2.23 -10.66 -13.40
N ASN A 141 -2.29 -9.62 -12.57
CA ASN A 141 -1.16 -9.12 -11.79
C ASN A 141 -1.30 -9.46 -10.30
N VAL A 142 -0.14 -9.63 -9.65
CA VAL A 142 -0.04 -9.88 -8.19
C VAL A 142 0.70 -8.70 -7.54
N LEU A 143 0.18 -8.22 -6.40
CA LEU A 143 0.89 -7.29 -5.54
C LEU A 143 1.66 -8.07 -4.46
N PHE A 144 2.99 -8.06 -4.52
CA PHE A 144 3.84 -8.65 -3.49
C PHE A 144 4.20 -7.61 -2.43
N LEU A 145 3.78 -7.84 -1.18
CA LEU A 145 4.12 -7.01 -0.02
C LEU A 145 4.99 -7.82 0.94
N GLN A 146 6.30 -7.64 0.86
CA GLN A 146 7.27 -8.37 1.67
C GLN A 146 8.01 -7.43 2.63
N THR A 147 8.12 -7.85 3.88
CA THR A 147 8.90 -7.18 4.90
C THR A 147 10.09 -8.04 5.32
N ALA A 148 11.12 -7.41 5.90
CA ALA A 148 12.19 -8.15 6.58
C ALA A 148 11.64 -8.81 7.86
N ALA A 149 12.41 -9.73 8.46
CA ALA A 149 12.02 -10.39 9.70
C ALA A 149 11.63 -9.36 10.79
N GLY A 150 10.41 -9.49 11.33
CA GLY A 150 9.83 -8.57 12.32
C GLY A 150 9.14 -7.33 11.74
N GLY A 151 9.19 -7.10 10.44
CA GLY A 151 8.47 -6.02 9.77
C GLY A 151 7.01 -6.37 9.49
N GLN A 152 6.16 -5.36 9.39
CA GLN A 152 4.70 -5.50 9.29
C GLN A 152 4.19 -4.84 8.00
N THR A 153 3.25 -5.48 7.32
CA THR A 153 2.48 -4.84 6.25
C THR A 153 1.16 -4.39 6.84
N GLN A 154 0.91 -3.08 6.86
CA GLN A 154 -0.31 -2.49 7.41
C GLN A 154 -1.19 -1.92 6.30
N ILE A 155 -2.48 -2.23 6.34
CA ILE A 155 -3.52 -1.57 5.53
C ILE A 155 -4.34 -0.71 6.50
N GLY A 156 -4.08 0.59 6.54
CA GLY A 156 -4.80 1.55 7.38
C GLY A 156 -5.92 2.25 6.62
N LEU A 157 -7.14 2.18 7.12
CA LEU A 157 -8.32 2.85 6.55
C LEU A 157 -8.92 3.78 7.60
N SER A 158 -9.23 5.03 7.23
CA SER A 158 -9.83 6.01 8.15
C SER A 158 -11.32 5.78 8.38
N SER A 159 -12.04 5.27 7.37
CA SER A 159 -13.51 5.12 7.42
C SER A 159 -14.07 3.99 6.54
N ALA A 160 -13.25 3.05 6.07
CA ALA A 160 -13.63 2.07 5.05
C ALA A 160 -13.30 0.62 5.46
N SER A 161 -13.88 -0.34 4.76
CA SER A 161 -13.65 -1.78 4.95
C SER A 161 -12.60 -2.34 3.99
N VAL A 162 -11.91 -3.40 4.41
CA VAL A 162 -11.06 -4.20 3.51
C VAL A 162 -11.92 -5.29 2.88
N TYR A 163 -12.09 -5.25 1.56
CA TYR A 163 -12.74 -6.32 0.81
C TYR A 163 -11.70 -7.31 0.27
N ILE A 164 -11.77 -8.57 0.73
CA ILE A 164 -10.95 -9.67 0.22
C ILE A 164 -11.85 -10.58 -0.62
N GLY A 165 -11.79 -10.44 -1.94
CA GLY A 165 -12.48 -11.34 -2.87
C GLY A 165 -11.93 -12.76 -2.76
N HIS A 166 -12.79 -13.78 -2.81
CA HIS A 166 -12.39 -15.17 -2.56
C HIS A 166 -12.95 -16.16 -3.60
N SER A 167 -12.19 -17.23 -3.86
CA SER A 167 -12.73 -18.51 -4.34
C SER A 167 -13.03 -19.41 -3.12
N THR A 168 -14.14 -20.14 -3.15
CA THR A 168 -14.50 -21.03 -2.04
C THR A 168 -13.54 -22.22 -1.99
N THR A 169 -13.11 -22.63 -0.79
CA THR A 169 -12.35 -23.85 -0.56
C THR A 169 -13.09 -24.76 0.43
N GLY A 170 -13.04 -26.08 0.20
CA GLY A 170 -13.50 -27.08 1.16
C GLY A 170 -12.44 -27.46 2.20
N SER A 171 -11.27 -26.82 2.15
CA SER A 171 -10.18 -27.08 3.09
C SER A 171 -10.51 -26.59 4.49
N ALA A 172 -10.12 -27.37 5.50
CA ALA A 172 -10.39 -27.04 6.90
C ALA A 172 -9.40 -26.00 7.47
N ALA A 173 -9.91 -25.24 8.45
CA ALA A 173 -9.31 -24.13 9.21
C ALA A 173 -9.78 -22.75 8.78
N ASN A 174 -10.38 -22.03 9.73
CA ASN A 174 -10.78 -20.64 9.59
C ASN A 174 -9.63 -19.70 9.95
N THR A 175 -9.73 -18.45 9.53
CA THR A 175 -8.88 -17.34 9.97
C THR A 175 -9.57 -16.54 11.07
N ARG A 176 -8.83 -16.09 12.08
CA ARG A 176 -9.26 -15.16 13.13
C ARG A 176 -8.56 -13.81 12.93
N LEU A 177 -9.27 -12.72 13.12
CA LEU A 177 -8.66 -11.40 13.33
C LEU A 177 -8.35 -11.26 14.83
N GLU A 178 -7.08 -11.15 15.17
CA GLU A 178 -6.61 -10.93 16.54
C GLU A 178 -6.79 -9.46 16.94
N SER A 179 -6.84 -9.16 18.24
CA SER A 179 -7.03 -7.80 18.76
C SER A 179 -5.92 -6.82 18.34
N ASN A 180 -4.74 -7.33 18.03
CA ASN A 180 -3.61 -6.56 17.49
C ASN A 180 -3.72 -6.31 15.97
N GLY A 181 -4.84 -6.66 15.33
CA GLY A 181 -5.11 -6.42 13.90
C GLY A 181 -4.49 -7.44 12.95
N PHE A 182 -3.87 -8.51 13.45
CA PHE A 182 -3.28 -9.56 12.62
C PHE A 182 -4.28 -10.68 12.32
N LEU A 183 -4.22 -11.22 11.10
CA LEU A 183 -4.92 -12.45 10.75
C LEU A 183 -4.11 -13.68 11.20
N ALA A 184 -4.73 -14.55 11.98
CA ALA A 184 -4.17 -15.81 12.44
C ALA A 184 -4.97 -17.00 11.93
N ARG A 185 -4.31 -18.13 11.68
CA ARG A 185 -5.00 -19.38 11.33
C ARG A 185 -5.41 -20.13 12.59
N VAL A 186 -6.67 -20.51 12.69
CA VAL A 186 -7.16 -21.39 13.76
C VAL A 186 -6.65 -22.82 13.53
N THR A 187 -5.95 -23.41 14.51
CA THR A 187 -5.36 -24.76 14.38
C THR A 187 -5.82 -25.72 15.48
N SER A 188 -5.91 -27.01 15.15
CA SER A 188 -6.36 -28.06 16.07
C SER A 188 -5.30 -29.13 16.36
N SER A 189 -4.10 -29.03 15.77
CA SER A 189 -3.04 -30.03 15.91
C SER A 189 -2.39 -29.97 17.29
N LEU A 190 -2.19 -31.13 17.92
CA LEU A 190 -1.44 -31.27 19.18
C LEU A 190 -0.02 -30.68 19.09
N ARG A 191 0.57 -30.59 17.90
CA ARG A 191 1.89 -29.95 17.68
C ARG A 191 1.96 -28.51 18.16
N TYR A 192 0.83 -27.81 18.20
CA TYR A 192 0.73 -26.40 18.60
C TYR A 192 0.03 -26.23 19.96
N LYS A 193 -0.21 -27.33 20.70
CA LYS A 193 -0.95 -27.32 21.97
C LYS A 193 -0.15 -28.02 23.06
N ALA A 194 -0.23 -27.49 24.27
CA ALA A 194 0.37 -28.08 25.48
C ALA A 194 -0.69 -28.19 26.57
N ASN A 195 -0.42 -29.00 27.61
CA ASN A 195 -1.28 -29.16 28.80
C ASN A 195 -2.75 -29.53 28.45
N VAL A 196 -2.94 -30.53 27.59
CA VAL A 196 -4.28 -30.96 27.15
C VAL A 196 -4.92 -31.85 28.21
N GLU A 197 -6.06 -31.44 28.73
CA GLU A 197 -6.85 -32.15 29.75
C GLU A 197 -8.31 -32.36 29.28
N PRO A 198 -9.04 -33.32 29.87
CA PRO A 198 -10.47 -33.46 29.61
C PRO A 198 -11.26 -32.20 29.97
N ALA A 199 -12.14 -31.74 29.07
CA ALA A 199 -13.02 -30.62 29.35
C ALA A 199 -14.09 -31.02 30.39
N ASN A 200 -14.23 -30.22 31.45
CA ASN A 200 -15.26 -30.37 32.46
C ASN A 200 -16.39 -29.36 32.24
N ILE A 201 -17.33 -29.71 31.35
CA ILE A 201 -18.47 -28.86 31.00
C ILE A 201 -19.72 -29.45 31.64
N ASP A 202 -20.48 -28.62 32.37
CA ASP A 202 -21.76 -29.01 32.95
C ASP A 202 -22.86 -28.98 31.88
N PRO A 203 -23.44 -30.15 31.51
CA PRO A 203 -24.53 -30.23 30.55
C PRO A 203 -25.75 -29.39 30.90
N ALA A 204 -26.05 -29.24 32.20
CA ALA A 204 -27.24 -28.52 32.66
C ALA A 204 -27.12 -27.03 32.35
N LYS A 205 -25.92 -26.45 32.45
CA LYS A 205 -25.67 -25.06 32.08
C LYS A 205 -25.88 -24.82 30.60
N ILE A 206 -25.41 -25.73 29.75
CA ILE A 206 -25.61 -25.64 28.29
C ILE A 206 -27.11 -25.67 27.95
N LEU A 207 -27.86 -26.57 28.60
CA LEU A 207 -29.31 -26.68 28.41
C LEU A 207 -30.12 -25.49 28.96
N ALA A 208 -29.55 -24.71 29.88
CA ALA A 208 -30.20 -23.54 30.47
C ALA A 208 -30.13 -22.30 29.56
N VAL A 209 -29.26 -22.29 28.54
CA VAL A 209 -29.13 -21.17 27.61
C VAL A 209 -30.27 -21.17 26.59
N GLU A 210 -30.89 -20.01 26.39
CA GLU A 210 -31.97 -19.83 25.42
C GLU A 210 -31.47 -19.22 24.11
N GLY A 211 -31.97 -19.71 22.98
CA GLY A 211 -31.77 -19.05 21.70
C GLY A 211 -32.48 -17.70 21.65
N ARG A 212 -31.77 -16.67 21.21
CA ARG A 212 -32.30 -15.31 21.04
C ARG A 212 -32.39 -14.96 19.56
N THR A 213 -33.26 -14.01 19.27
CA THR A 213 -33.25 -13.30 17.99
C THR A 213 -33.17 -11.81 18.24
N TRP A 214 -32.48 -11.08 17.37
CA TRP A 214 -32.31 -9.62 17.51
C TRP A 214 -32.31 -8.94 16.15
N GLN A 215 -32.43 -7.62 16.17
CA GLN A 215 -32.10 -6.72 15.07
C GLN A 215 -30.90 -5.90 15.52
N ASP A 216 -30.00 -5.57 14.60
CA ASP A 216 -28.89 -4.69 14.92
C ASP A 216 -29.41 -3.30 15.31
N LYS A 217 -28.72 -2.63 16.24
CA LYS A 217 -29.19 -1.38 16.88
C LYS A 217 -29.46 -0.27 15.86
N ASP A 218 -28.72 -0.22 14.76
CA ASP A 218 -28.86 0.73 13.65
C ASP A 218 -30.07 0.44 12.74
N LEU A 219 -30.59 -0.78 12.79
CA LEU A 219 -31.75 -1.22 12.00
C LEU A 219 -33.02 -1.44 12.85
N ALA A 220 -32.93 -1.28 14.17
CA ALA A 220 -34.01 -1.61 15.11
C ALA A 220 -35.31 -0.81 14.89
N ASP A 221 -35.22 0.42 14.34
CA ASP A 221 -36.38 1.25 14.03
C ASP A 221 -37.00 0.93 12.66
N GLN A 222 -36.41 0.03 11.89
CA GLN A 222 -36.92 -0.37 10.58
C GLN A 222 -37.84 -1.59 10.73
N PRO A 223 -39.15 -1.45 10.44
CA PRO A 223 -40.15 -2.49 10.73
C PRO A 223 -39.88 -3.81 9.98
N ASP A 224 -39.21 -3.75 8.83
CA ASP A 224 -38.90 -4.89 7.98
C ASP A 224 -37.43 -5.35 8.08
N ALA A 225 -36.67 -4.85 9.06
CA ALA A 225 -35.28 -5.26 9.24
C ALA A 225 -35.18 -6.76 9.57
N PRO A 226 -34.28 -7.50 8.88
CA PRO A 226 -34.10 -8.93 9.12
C PRO A 226 -33.69 -9.17 10.57
N ARG A 227 -34.17 -10.27 11.13
CA ARG A 227 -33.76 -10.72 12.46
C ARG A 227 -32.63 -11.73 12.33
N HIS A 228 -31.65 -11.60 13.20
CA HIS A 228 -30.59 -12.59 13.39
C HIS A 228 -31.01 -13.59 14.48
N VAL A 229 -30.39 -14.77 14.48
CA VAL A 229 -30.60 -15.83 15.48
C VAL A 229 -29.25 -16.25 16.06
N GLY A 230 -29.22 -16.51 17.35
CA GLY A 230 -28.00 -16.87 18.07
C GLY A 230 -28.19 -16.82 19.58
N PHE A 231 -27.13 -16.49 20.29
CA PHE A 231 -27.08 -16.37 21.75
C PHE A 231 -26.50 -15.01 22.15
N ILE A 232 -26.70 -14.64 23.41
CA ILE A 232 -26.19 -13.39 24.00
C ILE A 232 -25.04 -13.72 24.96
N ALA A 233 -23.90 -13.06 24.80
CA ALA A 233 -22.67 -13.40 25.51
C ALA A 233 -22.83 -13.29 27.04
N GLU A 234 -23.54 -12.25 27.48
CA GLU A 234 -23.85 -12.01 28.88
C GLU A 234 -24.75 -13.10 29.49
N GLU A 235 -25.64 -13.72 28.71
CA GLU A 235 -26.48 -14.82 29.20
C GLU A 235 -25.65 -16.09 29.43
N LEU A 236 -24.67 -16.37 28.57
CA LEU A 236 -23.72 -17.48 28.76
C LEU A 236 -22.82 -17.22 29.97
N ASP A 237 -22.28 -16.01 30.08
CA ASP A 237 -21.46 -15.59 31.22
C ASP A 237 -22.22 -15.74 32.55
N ALA A 238 -23.47 -15.29 32.60
CA ALA A 238 -24.31 -15.33 33.81
C ALA A 238 -24.59 -16.75 34.32
N VAL A 239 -24.66 -17.75 33.44
CA VAL A 239 -24.79 -19.17 33.83
C VAL A 239 -23.44 -19.84 34.11
N GLY A 240 -22.34 -19.09 34.01
CA GLY A 240 -20.99 -19.53 34.27
C GLY A 240 -20.44 -20.45 33.18
N LEU A 241 -20.72 -20.13 31.92
CA LEU A 241 -20.15 -20.74 30.70
C LEU A 241 -19.07 -19.84 30.09
N THR A 242 -18.21 -19.29 30.96
CA THR A 242 -17.20 -18.28 30.62
C THR A 242 -16.18 -18.77 29.58
N GLU A 243 -15.95 -20.08 29.48
CA GLU A 243 -15.03 -20.68 28.51
C GLU A 243 -15.50 -20.60 27.06
N PHE A 244 -16.76 -20.24 26.83
CA PHE A 244 -17.36 -20.03 25.51
C PHE A 244 -17.54 -18.54 25.17
N VAL A 245 -17.10 -17.65 26.04
CA VAL A 245 -17.25 -16.19 25.91
C VAL A 245 -15.88 -15.56 25.67
N ASP A 246 -15.80 -14.67 24.69
CA ASP A 246 -14.70 -13.73 24.53
C ASP A 246 -15.07 -12.43 25.29
N TYR A 247 -14.07 -11.84 25.95
CA TYR A 247 -14.24 -10.61 26.73
C TYR A 247 -13.45 -9.47 26.09
N ASP A 248 -13.97 -8.25 26.19
CA ASP A 248 -13.28 -7.03 25.77
C ASP A 248 -12.14 -6.64 26.73
N ASP A 249 -11.43 -5.57 26.41
CA ASP A 249 -10.30 -5.05 27.20
C ASP A 249 -10.73 -4.57 28.61
N GLU A 250 -12.02 -4.30 28.83
CA GLU A 250 -12.60 -3.96 30.13
C GLU A 250 -13.09 -5.19 30.92
N GLY A 251 -12.98 -6.39 30.34
CA GLY A 251 -13.40 -7.64 30.96
C GLY A 251 -14.92 -7.87 30.91
N ARG A 252 -15.63 -7.24 29.98
CA ARG A 252 -17.06 -7.47 29.74
C ARG A 252 -17.26 -8.53 28.67
N PRO A 253 -18.30 -9.38 28.75
CA PRO A 253 -18.66 -10.28 27.65
C PRO A 253 -18.86 -9.50 26.35
N ASP A 254 -18.16 -9.90 25.28
CA ASP A 254 -18.14 -9.17 24.00
C ASP A 254 -18.53 -10.05 22.81
N ALA A 255 -18.09 -11.32 22.81
CA ALA A 255 -18.45 -12.26 21.76
C ALA A 255 -18.57 -13.70 22.27
N ILE A 256 -19.10 -14.58 21.41
CA ILE A 256 -19.26 -16.01 21.71
C ILE A 256 -18.38 -16.83 20.77
N GLN A 257 -17.68 -17.79 21.35
CA GLN A 257 -16.89 -18.78 20.62
C GLN A 257 -17.79 -19.89 20.08
N TYR A 258 -18.63 -19.55 19.10
CA TYR A 258 -19.65 -20.44 18.53
C TYR A 258 -19.10 -21.78 18.04
N ASP A 259 -17.88 -21.79 17.50
CA ASP A 259 -17.19 -23.01 17.05
C ASP A 259 -16.99 -24.03 18.18
N ARG A 260 -16.82 -23.54 19.41
CA ARG A 260 -16.56 -24.35 20.60
C ARG A 260 -17.83 -24.84 21.28
N LEU A 261 -18.98 -24.18 21.08
CA LEU A 261 -20.27 -24.63 21.65
C LEU A 261 -20.63 -26.07 21.25
N SER A 262 -20.14 -26.55 20.10
CA SER A 262 -20.27 -27.95 19.70
C SER A 262 -19.68 -28.95 20.71
N VAL A 263 -18.64 -28.56 21.46
CA VAL A 263 -18.05 -29.35 22.54
C VAL A 263 -18.99 -29.39 23.75
N GLY A 264 -19.69 -28.29 24.04
CA GLY A 264 -20.75 -28.26 25.06
C GLY A 264 -21.92 -29.16 24.69
N LEU A 265 -22.38 -29.12 23.43
CA LEU A 265 -23.41 -30.03 22.93
C LEU A 265 -22.98 -31.51 23.02
N LEU A 266 -21.70 -31.81 22.80
CA LEU A 266 -21.18 -33.17 23.01
C LEU A 266 -21.28 -33.61 24.48
N ALA A 267 -21.05 -32.70 25.44
CA ALA A 267 -21.23 -33.00 26.86
C ALA A 267 -22.71 -33.32 27.18
N VAL A 268 -23.64 -32.56 26.62
CA VAL A 268 -25.09 -32.81 26.71
C VAL A 268 -25.45 -34.18 26.12
N ALA A 269 -24.99 -34.48 24.90
CA ALA A 269 -25.27 -35.75 24.25
C ALA A 269 -24.75 -36.96 25.07
N LYS A 270 -23.55 -36.85 25.65
CA LYS A 270 -23.00 -37.90 26.53
C LYS A 270 -23.82 -38.09 27.80
N ALA A 271 -24.27 -37.00 28.43
CA ALA A 271 -25.10 -37.08 29.63
C ALA A 271 -26.47 -37.71 29.33
N GLN A 272 -27.07 -37.34 28.22
CA GLN A 272 -28.32 -37.93 27.75
C GLN A 272 -28.16 -39.43 27.42
N GLN A 273 -27.07 -39.83 26.77
CA GLN A 273 -26.79 -41.25 26.51
C GLN A 273 -26.68 -42.04 27.80
N ALA A 274 -25.94 -41.54 28.79
CA ALA A 274 -25.82 -42.19 30.09
C ALA A 274 -27.18 -42.33 30.82
N GLN A 275 -28.04 -41.30 30.72
CA GLN A 275 -29.39 -41.36 31.28
C GLN A 275 -30.24 -42.42 30.57
N LEU A 276 -30.20 -42.49 29.23
CA LEU A 276 -30.94 -43.47 28.44
C LEU A 276 -30.51 -44.90 28.78
N ASP A 277 -29.20 -45.13 28.91
CA ASP A 277 -28.66 -46.45 29.28
C ASP A 277 -29.16 -46.86 30.67
N GLY A 278 -29.11 -45.95 31.65
CA GLY A 278 -29.63 -46.21 32.99
C GLY A 278 -31.14 -46.45 33.02
N GLN A 279 -31.91 -45.74 32.21
CA GLN A 279 -33.36 -45.98 32.07
C GLN A 279 -33.64 -47.34 31.44
N ALA A 280 -32.87 -47.75 30.43
CA ALA A 280 -33.02 -49.07 29.79
C ALA A 280 -32.73 -50.21 30.79
N GLU A 281 -31.72 -50.08 31.63
CA GLU A 281 -31.42 -51.05 32.70
C GLU A 281 -32.57 -51.14 33.72
N GLN A 282 -33.12 -49.99 34.14
CA GLN A 282 -34.27 -49.96 35.04
C GLN A 282 -35.50 -50.63 34.43
N ILE A 283 -35.80 -50.34 33.16
CA ILE A 283 -36.90 -50.97 32.44
C ILE A 283 -36.68 -52.49 32.39
N ALA A 284 -35.49 -52.96 32.04
CA ALA A 284 -35.19 -54.39 32.00
C ALA A 284 -35.37 -55.07 33.37
N ALA A 285 -34.92 -54.43 34.45
CA ALA A 285 -35.10 -54.93 35.81
C ALA A 285 -36.58 -54.97 36.24
N LEU A 286 -37.36 -53.94 35.89
CA LEU A 286 -38.79 -53.88 36.18
C LEU A 286 -39.58 -54.92 35.40
N THR A 287 -39.29 -55.10 34.10
CA THR A 287 -39.91 -56.14 33.27
C THR A 287 -39.67 -57.52 33.86
N LYS A 288 -38.42 -57.84 34.24
CA LYS A 288 -38.09 -59.12 34.88
C LYS A 288 -38.86 -59.36 36.18
N ARG A 289 -39.08 -58.30 36.97
CA ARG A 289 -39.85 -58.39 38.23
C ARG A 289 -41.33 -58.60 37.95
N LEU A 290 -41.88 -57.96 36.93
CA LEU A 290 -43.26 -58.12 36.51
C LEU A 290 -43.53 -59.56 36.05
N ASP A 291 -42.66 -60.10 35.18
CA ASP A 291 -42.77 -61.50 34.70
C ASP A 291 -42.78 -62.51 35.86
N ALA A 292 -41.94 -62.28 36.88
CA ALA A 292 -41.88 -63.13 38.06
C ALA A 292 -43.14 -63.06 38.93
N LEU A 293 -43.81 -61.90 38.98
CA LEU A 293 -45.07 -61.72 39.69
C LEU A 293 -46.23 -62.34 38.93
N GLU A 294 -46.28 -62.16 37.61
CA GLU A 294 -47.32 -62.73 36.74
C GLU A 294 -47.24 -64.27 36.68
N ALA A 295 -46.03 -64.85 36.72
CA ALA A 295 -45.87 -66.31 36.78
C ALA A 295 -46.24 -66.95 38.14
N GLY A 296 -46.37 -66.13 39.19
CA GLY A 296 -46.76 -66.56 40.53
C GLY A 296 -48.25 -66.37 40.85
N ALA A 297 -49.03 -65.82 39.93
CA ALA A 297 -50.48 -65.60 40.03
C ALA A 297 -51.26 -66.66 39.24
#